data_AF-A0A955G611-F1
#
_entry.id   AF-A0A955G611-F1
#
_cell.length_a   1.000
_cell.length_b   1.000
_cell.length_c   1.000
_cell.angle_alpha   90.00
_cell.angle_beta   90.00
_cell.angle_gamma   90.00
#
_symmetry.space_group_name_H-M   'P 1'
#
loop_
_entity.id
_entity.type
_entity.pdbx_description
1 polymer ?
#
loop_
_entity_poly.entity_id
_entity_poly.type
_entity_poly.pdbx_seq_one_letter_code
_entity_poly.pdbx_strand_id
1 'polypeptide(L)'
;SPKGDIFNLPHDALPLDFAYLVHSDVGKHAAGFKVNGKIHPFNKPLENGDVVEVITKKLPQAKKSWLELVKTSHANSKLRSQLRGLGLLESISSATAIIKEKARLKRRN
;
A
#
# COMPACT_ATOMS: atom_id res chain seq x y z
N SER A 1 16.82 -3.32 -9.58
CA SER A 1 17.08 -2.40 -8.47
C SER A 1 18.29 -1.54 -8.84
N PRO A 2 18.54 -0.41 -8.15
CA PRO A 2 19.74 0.41 -8.41
C PRO A 2 21.05 -0.34 -8.12
N LYS A 3 20.98 -1.43 -7.36
CA LYS A 3 22.10 -2.33 -7.06
C LYS A 3 22.30 -3.45 -8.09
N GLY A 4 21.46 -3.52 -9.12
CA GLY A 4 21.52 -4.53 -10.18
C GLY A 4 20.63 -5.76 -9.95
N ASP A 5 19.83 -5.81 -8.86
CA ASP A 5 18.94 -6.94 -8.63
C ASP A 5 17.77 -6.94 -9.61
N ILE A 6 17.48 -8.09 -10.21
CA ILE A 6 16.37 -8.24 -11.15
C ILE A 6 15.14 -8.70 -10.38
N PHE A 7 14.03 -7.98 -10.56
CA PHE A 7 12.75 -8.31 -9.95
C PHE A 7 11.71 -8.53 -11.05
N ASN A 8 11.02 -9.67 -10.98
CA ASN A 8 9.93 -9.97 -11.89
C ASN A 8 8.62 -9.40 -11.32
N LEU A 9 7.98 -8.55 -12.12
CA LEU A 9 6.70 -7.94 -11.81
C LEU A 9 5.69 -8.33 -12.90
N PRO A 10 4.39 -8.39 -12.58
CA PRO A 10 3.37 -8.61 -13.59
C PRO A 10 3.30 -7.43 -14.57
N HIS A 11 2.67 -7.66 -15.72
CA HIS A 11 2.34 -6.60 -16.66
C HIS A 11 1.50 -5.51 -15.97
N ASP A 12 1.75 -4.25 -16.33
CA ASP A 12 1.13 -3.06 -15.71
C ASP A 12 1.38 -2.88 -14.21
N ALA A 13 2.40 -3.54 -13.65
CA ALA A 13 2.79 -3.31 -12.26
C ALA A 13 3.20 -1.84 -12.05
N LEU A 14 2.74 -1.29 -10.93
CA LEU A 14 3.06 0.08 -10.56
C LEU A 14 4.32 0.12 -9.69
N PRO A 15 5.02 1.26 -9.63
CA PRO A 15 6.23 1.42 -8.80
C PRO A 15 5.99 1.07 -7.32
N LEU A 16 4.75 1.25 -6.86
CA LEU A 16 4.34 0.87 -5.52
C LEU A 16 4.34 -0.65 -5.30
N ASP A 17 3.94 -1.43 -6.30
CA ASP A 17 4.05 -2.90 -6.26
C ASP A 17 5.52 -3.32 -6.10
N PHE A 18 6.42 -2.68 -6.84
CA PHE A 18 7.86 -2.90 -6.69
C PHE A 18 8.36 -2.61 -5.27
N ALA A 19 7.95 -1.49 -4.68
CA ALA A 19 8.37 -1.15 -3.31
C ALA A 19 7.94 -2.20 -2.27
N TYR A 20 6.70 -2.70 -2.37
CA TYR A 20 6.21 -3.77 -1.50
C TYR A 20 6.87 -5.12 -1.78
N LEU A 21 7.26 -5.39 -3.03
CA LEU A 21 8.01 -6.58 -3.40
C LEU A 21 9.42 -6.57 -2.80
N VAL A 22 10.11 -5.43 -2.82
CA VAL A 22 11.43 -5.26 -2.22
C VAL A 22 11.37 -5.49 -0.72
N HIS A 23 10.51 -4.74 -0.02
CA HIS A 23 10.27 -4.96 1.40
C HIS A 23 9.00 -4.23 1.85
N SER A 24 8.23 -4.85 2.75
CA SER A 24 7.00 -4.22 3.27
C SER A 24 7.26 -2.89 3.99
N ASP A 25 8.42 -2.74 4.63
CA ASP A 25 8.81 -1.49 5.30
C ASP A 25 9.20 -0.37 4.30
N VAL A 26 9.83 -0.74 3.18
CA VAL A 26 10.13 0.21 2.09
C VAL A 26 8.84 0.71 1.46
N GLY A 27 7.89 -0.20 1.18
CA GLY A 27 6.55 0.15 0.69
C GLY A 27 5.78 1.07 1.66
N LYS A 28 5.83 0.78 2.97
CA LYS A 28 5.18 1.59 4.01
C LYS A 28 5.69 3.03 4.08
N HIS A 29 6.99 3.21 3.86
CA HIS A 29 7.69 4.48 3.98
C HIS A 29 7.90 5.20 2.65
N ALA A 30 7.39 4.63 1.54
CA ALA A 30 7.53 5.19 0.20
C ALA A 30 6.88 6.59 0.12
N ALA A 31 7.67 7.60 -0.20
CA ALA A 31 7.21 8.98 -0.40
C ALA A 31 7.18 9.37 -1.88
N GLY A 32 7.96 8.70 -2.71
CA GLY A 32 8.02 8.95 -4.15
C GLY A 32 8.85 7.90 -4.87
N PHE A 33 8.84 7.96 -6.19
CA PHE A 33 9.58 7.04 -7.05
C PHE A 33 10.42 7.82 -8.04
N LYS A 34 11.62 7.31 -8.30
CA LYS A 34 12.40 7.68 -9.46
C LYS A 34 12.57 6.46 -10.34
N VAL A 35 12.35 6.64 -11.64
CA VAL A 35 12.57 5.61 -12.64
C VAL A 35 13.59 6.17 -13.62
N ASN A 36 14.69 5.43 -13.83
CA ASN A 36 15.82 5.85 -14.67
C ASN A 36 16.34 7.25 -14.32
N GLY A 37 16.42 7.56 -13.01
CA GLY A 37 16.90 8.84 -12.48
C GLY A 37 15.90 10.00 -12.50
N LYS A 38 14.71 9.84 -13.09
CA LYS A 38 13.67 10.89 -13.18
C LYS A 38 12.51 10.62 -12.23
N ILE A 39 11.86 11.68 -11.70
CA ILE A 39 10.65 11.54 -10.88
C ILE A 39 9.57 10.84 -11.71
N HIS A 40 9.01 9.76 -11.16
CA HIS A 40 7.99 8.97 -11.81
C HIS A 40 6.70 8.99 -10.99
N PRO A 41 5.53 9.18 -11.64
CA PRO A 41 4.26 9.25 -10.92
C PRO A 41 3.80 7.86 -10.45
N PHE A 42 3.02 7.83 -9.37
CA PHE A 42 2.55 6.59 -8.74
C PHE A 42 1.59 5.77 -9.61
N ASN A 43 0.92 6.40 -10.58
CA ASN A 43 -0.12 5.82 -11.42
C ASN A 43 0.38 5.36 -12.80
N LYS A 44 1.66 5.55 -13.11
CA LYS A 44 2.24 5.12 -14.39
C LYS A 44 2.90 3.75 -14.22
N PRO A 45 2.53 2.73 -15.04
CA PRO A 45 3.13 1.41 -14.99
C PRO A 45 4.63 1.45 -15.29
N LEU A 46 5.33 0.44 -14.79
CA LEU A 46 6.74 0.20 -15.08
C LEU A 46 6.91 -0.53 -16.41
N GLU A 47 7.98 -0.21 -17.13
CA GLU A 47 8.36 -0.89 -18.36
C GLU A 47 9.50 -1.87 -18.11
N ASN A 48 9.68 -2.82 -19.03
CA ASN A 48 10.74 -3.81 -18.89
C ASN A 48 12.12 -3.15 -19.00
N GLY A 49 13.01 -3.48 -18.06
CA GLY A 49 14.36 -2.89 -17.98
C GLY A 49 14.43 -1.57 -17.20
N ASP A 50 13.32 -1.08 -16.65
CA ASP A 50 13.33 0.13 -15.83
C ASP A 50 14.10 -0.04 -14.52
N VAL A 51 14.97 0.93 -14.22
CA VAL A 51 15.67 1.02 -12.94
C VAL A 51 14.84 1.87 -11.99
N VAL A 52 14.25 1.22 -10.99
CA VAL A 52 13.38 1.87 -10.00
C VAL A 52 14.13 2.17 -8.70
N GLU A 53 14.10 3.43 -8.30
CA GLU A 53 14.55 3.96 -7.02
C GLU A 53 13.34 4.37 -6.17
N VAL A 54 13.25 3.84 -4.94
CA VAL A 54 12.19 4.21 -4.00
C VAL A 54 12.71 5.29 -3.06
N ILE A 55 12.05 6.44 -3.06
CA ILE A 55 12.34 7.53 -2.11
C ILE A 55 11.53 7.24 -0.85
N THR A 56 12.20 6.99 0.27
CA THR A 56 11.54 6.71 1.56
C THR A 56 11.64 7.89 2.54
N LYS A 57 10.73 7.95 3.51
CA LYS A 57 10.75 8.90 4.63
C LYS A 57 10.71 8.15 5.97
N LYS A 58 11.15 8.80 7.05
CA LYS A 58 11.13 8.22 8.41
C LYS A 58 9.72 7.91 8.92
N LEU A 59 8.73 8.72 8.53
CA LEU A 59 7.34 8.53 8.95
C LEU A 59 6.58 7.68 7.92
N PRO A 60 5.70 6.78 8.36
CA PRO A 60 4.87 5.97 7.46
C PRO A 60 4.03 6.88 6.55
N GLN A 61 4.02 6.55 5.26
CA GLN A 61 3.29 7.29 4.23
C GLN A 61 2.11 6.50 3.66
N ALA A 62 1.87 5.28 4.14
CA ALA A 62 0.80 4.41 3.68
C ALA A 62 -0.57 5.10 3.75
N LYS A 63 -1.28 5.12 2.62
CA LYS A 63 -2.60 5.76 2.45
C LYS A 63 -3.63 4.77 1.93
N LYS A 64 -4.90 5.01 2.26
CA LYS A 64 -6.01 4.19 1.77
C LYS A 64 -6.18 4.25 0.24
N SER A 65 -5.93 5.40 -0.39
CA SER A 65 -5.99 5.58 -1.85
C SER A 65 -5.01 4.70 -2.62
N TRP A 66 -3.96 4.20 -1.96
CA TRP A 66 -3.01 3.29 -2.59
C TRP A 66 -3.58 1.91 -2.87
N LEU A 67 -4.67 1.52 -2.22
CA LEU A 67 -5.33 0.23 -2.49
C LEU A 67 -5.79 0.08 -3.93
N GLU A 68 -6.06 1.19 -4.62
CA GLU A 68 -6.45 1.22 -6.04
C GLU A 68 -5.23 1.25 -6.97
N LEU A 69 -4.07 1.70 -6.47
CA LEU A 69 -2.80 1.83 -7.20
C LEU A 69 -1.91 0.60 -7.06
N VAL A 70 -2.31 -0.41 -6.31
CA VAL A 70 -1.53 -1.62 -6.10
C VAL A 70 -2.18 -2.75 -6.89
N LYS A 71 -1.45 -3.32 -7.85
CA LYS A 71 -1.97 -4.39 -8.73
C LYS A 71 -1.74 -5.78 -8.16
N THR A 72 -0.65 -5.98 -7.42
CA THR A 72 -0.28 -7.30 -6.90
C THR A 72 -1.05 -7.66 -5.63
N SER A 73 -1.48 -8.91 -5.52
CA SER A 73 -2.16 -9.44 -4.33
C SER A 73 -1.27 -9.37 -3.09
N HIS A 74 0.04 -9.56 -3.26
CA HIS A 74 1.05 -9.46 -2.21
C HIS A 74 1.07 -8.07 -1.58
N ALA A 75 1.28 -7.04 -2.41
CA ALA A 75 1.32 -5.67 -1.95
C ALA A 75 -0.04 -5.23 -1.37
N ASN A 76 -1.16 -5.65 -1.98
CA ASN A 76 -2.50 -5.32 -1.47
C ASN A 76 -2.71 -5.88 -0.05
N SER A 77 -2.31 -7.13 0.17
CA SER A 77 -2.41 -7.79 1.48
C SER A 77 -1.57 -7.09 2.54
N LYS A 78 -0.32 -6.74 2.21
CA LYS A 78 0.60 -6.03 3.13
C LYS A 78 0.11 -4.61 3.44
N LEU A 79 -0.30 -3.85 2.43
CA LEU A 79 -0.85 -2.51 2.58
C LEU A 79 -2.10 -2.54 3.46
N ARG A 80 -3.05 -3.45 3.22
CA ARG A 80 -4.24 -3.61 4.08
C ARG A 80 -3.87 -3.90 5.53
N SER A 81 -2.90 -4.77 5.75
CA SER A 81 -2.42 -5.09 7.10
C SER A 81 -1.84 -3.87 7.80
N GLN A 82 -1.04 -3.07 7.09
CA GLN A 82 -0.44 -1.85 7.62
C GLN A 82 -1.49 -0.78 7.89
N LEU A 83 -2.43 -0.56 6.98
CA LEU A 83 -3.50 0.42 7.18
C LEU A 83 -4.40 0.05 8.37
N ARG A 84 -4.66 -1.25 8.60
CA ARG A 84 -5.35 -1.70 9.82
C ARG A 84 -4.55 -1.40 11.08
N GLY A 85 -3.25 -1.70 11.09
CA GLY A 85 -2.37 -1.39 12.24
C GLY A 85 -2.24 0.11 12.53
N LEU A 86 -2.42 0.96 11.51
CA LEU A 86 -2.44 2.42 11.64
C LEU A 86 -3.84 2.99 11.98
N GLY A 87 -4.88 2.17 12.05
CA GLY A 87 -6.27 2.63 12.22
C GLY A 87 -6.84 3.37 11.01
N LEU A 88 -6.16 3.36 9.86
CA LEU A 88 -6.60 3.99 8.60
C LEU A 88 -7.54 3.10 7.79
N LEU A 89 -7.56 1.80 8.11
CA LEU A 89 -8.53 0.85 7.60
C LEU A 89 -9.33 0.32 8.78
N GLU A 90 -10.50 0.89 9.01
CA GLU A 90 -11.47 0.31 9.92
C GLU A 90 -11.75 -1.12 9.46
N SER A 91 -11.53 -2.08 10.36
CA SER A 91 -12.17 -3.39 10.23
C SER A 91 -13.69 -3.18 10.21
N ILE A 92 -14.47 -4.20 9.87
CA ILE A 92 -15.94 -4.14 9.80
C ILE A 92 -16.52 -4.05 11.23
N SER A 93 -16.03 -3.11 12.03
CA SER A 93 -16.55 -2.70 13.33
C SER A 93 -17.91 -2.01 13.17
N SER A 94 -18.41 -1.83 11.95
CA SER A 94 -19.84 -1.70 11.71
C SER A 94 -20.62 -2.83 12.38
N ALA A 95 -20.09 -4.07 12.43
CA ALA A 95 -20.73 -5.16 13.17
C ALA A 95 -20.77 -4.88 14.68
N THR A 96 -19.67 -4.44 15.29
CA THR A 96 -19.63 -4.05 16.72
C THR A 96 -20.44 -2.79 17.01
N ALA A 97 -20.48 -1.82 16.11
CA ALA A 97 -21.32 -0.63 16.20
C ALA A 97 -22.81 -0.98 16.11
N ILE A 98 -23.20 -1.85 15.18
CA ILE A 98 -24.57 -2.38 15.04
C ILE A 98 -24.96 -3.20 16.28
N ILE A 99 -24.05 -4.03 16.80
CA ILE A 99 -24.28 -4.81 18.04
C ILE A 99 -24.44 -3.86 19.24
N LYS A 100 -23.60 -2.83 19.35
CA LYS A 100 -23.67 -1.82 20.41
C LYS A 100 -24.96 -1.00 20.33
N GLU A 101 -25.40 -0.64 19.14
CA GLU A 101 -26.67 0.06 18.88
C GLU A 101 -27.88 -0.80 19.26
N LYS A 102 -27.93 -2.06 18.80
CA LYS A 102 -28.99 -3.02 19.18
C LYS A 102 -29.05 -3.28 20.69
N ALA A 103 -27.89 -3.40 21.35
CA ALA A 103 -27.83 -3.57 22.80
C ALA A 103 -28.36 -2.35 23.56
N ARG A 104 -28.20 -1.14 23.00
CA ARG A 104 -28.70 0.11 23.59
C ARG A 104 -30.21 0.25 23.47
N LEU A 105 -30.78 -0.17 22.35
CA LEU A 105 -32.24 -0.17 22.12
C LEU A 105 -32.98 -1.16 23.02
N LYS A 106 -32.41 -2.35 23.24
CA LYS A 106 -33.01 -3.39 24.11
C LYS A 106 -33.08 -3.00 25.60
N ARG A 107 -32.25 -2.06 26.06
CA ARG A 107 -32.28 -1.54 27.45
C ARG A 107 -33.29 -0.42 27.68
N ARG A 108 -33.94 0.06 26.61
CA ARG A 108 -34.90 1.18 26.63
C ARG A 108 -36.36 0.73 26.60
N ASN A 109 -36.61 -0.56 26.39
CA ASN A 109 -37.89 -1.25 26.56
C ASN A 109 -37.84 -2.09 27.84
#